data_AF-A0A0H2R4G6-F1
#
_entry.id   AF-A0A0H2R4G6-F1
#
_cell.length_a   1.000
_cell.length_b   1.000
_cell.length_c   1.000
_cell.angle_alpha   90.00
_cell.angle_beta   90.00
_cell.angle_gamma   90.00
#
_symmetry.space_group_name_H-M   'P 1'
#
loop_
_entity.id
_entity.type
_entity.pdbx_description
1 polymer ?
#
loop_
_entity_poly.entity_id
_entity_poly.type
_entity_poly.pdbx_seq_one_letter_code
_entity_poly.pdbx_strand_id
1 'polypeptide(L)' 'MPSRSPSAHFLGIELATDQLRASIVDEQLDLVGVEAVDFDVEVPEFQTHGGIFTTPEAAYTTPVEMWIKAL' A
#
# COMPACT_ATOMS: atom_id res chain seq x y z
N MET A 1 -36.22 14.81 -7.77
CA MET A 1 -34.95 14.65 -7.04
C MET A 1 -33.83 15.03 -7.99
N PRO A 2 -33.02 16.06 -7.75
CA PRO A 2 -31.87 16.31 -8.62
C PRO A 2 -30.94 15.09 -8.53
N SER A 3 -30.59 14.51 -9.67
CA SER A 3 -29.61 13.42 -9.74
C SER A 3 -28.30 13.95 -9.16
N ARG A 4 -27.84 13.39 -8.03
CA ARG A 4 -26.53 13.70 -7.47
C ARG A 4 -25.50 13.45 -8.56
N SER A 5 -24.83 14.50 -9.02
CA SER A 5 -23.66 14.36 -9.90
C SER A 5 -22.69 13.38 -9.22
N PRO A 6 -22.07 12.45 -9.95
CA PRO A 6 -21.09 11.56 -9.35
C PRO A 6 -19.99 12.39 -8.69
N SER A 7 -19.80 12.21 -7.38
CA SER A 7 -18.74 12.89 -6.62
C SER A 7 -17.40 12.23 -6.92
N ALA A 8 -16.40 13.03 -7.32
CA ALA A 8 -15.07 12.51 -7.55
C ALA A 8 -14.44 12.00 -6.25
N HIS A 9 -13.64 10.94 -6.35
CA HIS A 9 -12.79 10.44 -5.29
C HIS A 9 -11.38 10.31 -5.84
N PHE A 10 -10.39 10.52 -4.99
CA PHE A 10 -8.97 10.50 -5.36
C PHE A 10 -8.27 9.41 -4.56
N LEU A 11 -7.54 8.54 -5.26
CA LEU A 11 -6.77 7.46 -4.68
C LEU A 11 -5.32 7.91 -4.45
N GLY A 12 -4.87 7.85 -3.21
CA GLY A 12 -3.46 7.91 -2.83
C GLY A 12 -2.92 6.50 -2.66
N ILE A 13 -1.75 6.20 -3.24
CA ILE A 13 -1.03 4.93 -3.04
C ILE A 13 0.34 5.26 -2.46
N GLU A 14 0.69 4.61 -1.36
CA GLU A 14 1.99 4.65 -0.71
C GLU A 14 2.64 3.27 -0.82
N LEU A 15 3.80 3.21 -1.49
CA LEU A 15 4.65 2.03 -1.53
C LEU A 15 5.73 2.22 -0.47
N ALA A 16 5.46 1.77 0.75
CA ALA A 16 6.41 1.85 1.86
C ALA A 16 7.29 0.59 1.90
N THR A 17 8.26 0.60 2.81
CA THR A 17 9.23 -0.50 2.96
C THR A 17 8.56 -1.78 3.47
N ASP A 18 7.68 -1.66 4.46
CA ASP A 18 7.06 -2.75 5.23
C ASP A 18 5.61 -3.05 4.83
N GLN A 19 4.98 -2.15 4.08
CA GLN A 19 3.60 -2.29 3.66
C GLN A 19 3.26 -1.47 2.40
N LEU A 20 2.16 -1.81 1.78
CA LEU A 20 1.51 -0.99 0.76
C LEU A 20 0.24 -0.39 1.34
N ARG A 21 0.01 0.92 1.17
CA ARG A 21 -1.18 1.60 1.71
C ARG A 21 -1.94 2.31 0.60
N ALA A 22 -3.25 2.22 0.64
CA ALA A 22 -4.16 2.98 -0.19
C ALA A 22 -5.01 3.90 0.70
N SER A 23 -5.22 5.14 0.26
CA SER A 23 -6.16 6.07 0.88
C SER A 23 -7.08 6.67 -0.17
N ILE A 24 -8.34 6.92 0.21
CA ILE A 24 -9.32 7.57 -0.66
C ILE A 24 -9.72 8.88 0.01
N VAL A 25 -9.63 9.98 -0.72
CA VAL A 25 -10.15 11.29 -0.29
C VAL A 25 -11.23 11.78 -1.24
N ASP A 26 -12.16 12.58 -0.73
CA ASP A 26 -13.20 13.23 -1.54
C ASP A 26 -12.78 14.62 -2.03
N GLU A 27 -13.71 15.34 -2.67
CA GLU A 27 -13.49 16.71 -3.20
C GLU A 27 -13.31 17.76 -2.11
N GLN A 28 -13.67 17.46 -0.87
CA GLN A 28 -13.46 18.32 0.30
C GLN A 28 -12.09 18.04 0.94
N LEU A 29 -11.33 17.10 0.39
CA LEU A 29 -10.08 16.55 0.94
C LEU A 29 -10.30 15.78 2.25
N ASP A 30 -11.54 15.37 2.52
CA ASP A 30 -11.86 14.53 3.66
C ASP A 30 -11.47 13.08 3.36
N LEU A 31 -10.94 12.40 4.37
CA LEU A 31 -10.54 11.00 4.27
C LEU A 31 -11.77 10.10 4.31
N VAL A 32 -11.98 9.35 3.23
CA VAL A 32 -13.12 8.43 3.06
C VAL A 32 -12.76 7.01 3.49
N GLY A 33 -11.53 6.58 3.26
CA GLY A 33 -11.08 5.24 3.60
C GLY A 33 -9.58 5.08 3.51
N VAL A 34 -9.06 4.09 4.23
CA VAL A 34 -7.67 3.66 4.20
C VAL A 34 -7.65 2.14 4.26
N GLU A 35 -6.81 1.53 3.44
CA GLU A 35 -6.46 0.12 3.53
C GLU A 35 -4.95 -0.06 3.42
N ALA A 36 -4.45 -1.16 3.96
CA ALA A 36 -3.05 -1.51 3.91
C ALA A 36 -2.85 -3.01 3.76
N VAL A 37 -1.78 -3.38 3.07
CA VAL A 37 -1.25 -4.75 3.03
C VAL A 37 0.08 -4.76 3.78
N ASP A 38 0.14 -5.41 4.94
CA ASP A 38 1.37 -5.68 5.69
C ASP A 38 2.14 -6.82 5.03
N PHE A 39 3.39 -6.57 4.61
CA PHE A 39 4.12 -7.55 3.82
C PHE A 39 4.46 -8.83 4.58
N ASP A 40 4.86 -8.71 5.85
CA ASP A 40 5.29 -9.87 6.63
C ASP A 40 4.10 -10.73 7.08
N VAL A 41 2.92 -10.12 7.25
CA VAL A 41 1.70 -10.80 7.70
C VAL A 41 0.88 -11.36 6.54
N GLU A 42 0.70 -10.58 5.48
CA GLU A 42 -0.28 -10.88 4.43
C GLU A 42 0.32 -11.52 3.18
N VAL A 43 1.62 -11.34 2.94
CA VAL A 43 2.39 -12.06 1.90
C VAL A 43 3.62 -12.78 2.49
N PRO A 44 3.43 -13.63 3.52
CA PRO A 44 4.51 -14.24 4.29
C PRO A 44 5.40 -15.19 3.48
N GLU A 45 4.98 -15.61 2.28
CA GLU A 45 5.78 -16.44 1.38
C GLU A 45 7.07 -15.76 0.90
N PHE A 46 7.14 -14.43 0.94
CA PHE A 46 8.37 -13.70 0.65
C PHE A 46 9.34 -13.67 1.83
N GLN A 47 8.91 -14.05 3.04
CA GLN A 47 9.79 -14.22 4.21
C GLN A 47 10.66 -13.00 4.53
N THR A 48 10.15 -11.80 4.27
CA THR A 48 10.81 -10.56 4.66
C THR A 48 10.72 -10.34 6.18
N HIS A 49 11.52 -9.40 6.67
CA HIS A 49 11.38 -8.85 8.01
C HIS A 49 11.33 -7.33 7.91
N GLY A 50 10.17 -6.73 8.20
CA GLY A 50 9.88 -5.33 7.89
C GLY A 50 9.90 -5.05 6.40
N GLY A 51 9.49 -6.01 5.56
CA GLY A 51 9.44 -5.86 4.10
C GLY A 51 10.80 -5.79 3.39
N ILE A 52 11.90 -6.13 4.08
CA ILE A 52 13.25 -6.17 3.52
C ILE A 52 13.94 -7.50 3.75
N PHE A 53 14.90 -7.78 2.87
CA PHE A 53 16.00 -8.71 3.10
C PHE A 53 17.26 -7.94 3.48
N THR A 54 18.01 -8.49 4.44
CA THR A 54 19.35 -8.01 4.78
C THR A 54 20.36 -9.04 4.32
N THR A 55 21.32 -8.63 3.49
CA THR A 55 22.43 -9.51 3.09
C THR A 55 23.59 -9.41 4.10
N PRO A 56 24.48 -10.43 4.16
CA PRO A 56 25.70 -10.34 4.98
C PRO A 56 26.60 -9.13 4.66
N GLU A 57 26.47 -8.57 3.46
CA GLU A 57 27.19 -7.39 2.98
C GLU A 57 26.47 -6.07 3.30
N ALA A 58 25.44 -6.12 4.17
CA ALA A 58 24.61 -4.99 4.58
C ALA A 58 23.84 -4.31 3.43
N ALA A 59 23.49 -5.08 2.38
CA ALA A 59 22.52 -4.61 1.39
C ALA A 59 21.09 -4.83 1.93
N TYR A 60 20.25 -3.82 1.73
CA TYR A 60 18.83 -3.85 2.06
C TYR A 60 18.04 -3.86 0.77
N THR A 61 17.28 -4.92 0.53
CA THR A 61 16.51 -5.09 -0.71
C THR A 61 15.08 -5.51 -0.41
N THR A 62 14.17 -5.11 -1.29
CA THR A 62 12.76 -5.50 -1.24
C THR A 62 12.39 -6.17 -2.57
N PRO A 63 11.73 -7.35 -2.56
CA PRO A 63 11.36 -8.03 -3.81
C PRO A 63 10.31 -7.23 -4.59
N VAL A 64 10.57 -6.95 -5.87
CA VAL A 64 9.60 -6.26 -6.73
C VAL A 64 8.30 -7.06 -6.91
N GLU A 65 8.38 -8.39 -6.91
CA GLU A 65 7.21 -9.27 -7.03
C GLU A 65 6.28 -9.17 -5.81
N MET A 66 6.85 -8.91 -4.62
CA MET A 66 6.07 -8.69 -3.40
C MET A 66 5.21 -7.43 -3.52
N TRP A 67 5.79 -6.34 -4.05
CA TRP A 67 5.03 -5.11 -4.32
C TRP A 67 3.92 -5.29 -5.35
N ILE A 68 4.18 -6.07 -6.40
CA ILE A 68 3.16 -6.37 -7.41
C ILE A 68 2.02 -7.21 -6.81
N LYS A 69 2.34 -8.14 -5.91
CA LYS A 69 1.34 -9.00 -5.27
C LYS A 69 0.49 -8.26 -4.23
N ALA A 70 1.04 -7.25 -3.58
CA ALA A 70 0.33 -6.44 -2.59
C ALA A 70 -0.62 -5.39 -3.21
N LEU A 71 -0.55 -5.15 -4.52
CA LEU A 71 -1.46 -4.30 -5.29
C LEU A 71 -2.69 -5.09 -5.78
#